data_AF-A0A126ZZC9-F1
#
_entry.id   AF-A0A126ZZC9-F1
#
_cell.length_a   1.000
_cell.length_b   1.000
_cell.length_c   1.000
_cell.angle_alpha   90.00
_cell.angle_beta   90.00
_cell.angle_gamma   90.00
#
_symmetry.space_group_name_H-M   'P 1'
#
loop_
_entity.id
_entity.type
_entity.pdbx_description
1 polymer ?
#
loop_
_entity_poly.entity_id
_entity_poly.type
_entity_poly.pdbx_seq_one_letter_code
_entity_poly.pdbx_strand_id
1 'polypeptide(L)'
;MKNSLGSQLPPAAKGPRRRTWRILLTAVVAVVLLFTAPVLLWLVAVVVFVVGLVRLLSRKKPRKRAALAVMLAAGATFIAASVAVAATAPPNPAVATRSTSSPSAAAVVATPSCPSSTPTATVTITATPAAPNSSATPAAPGSSATPSVTSTPDAASIGCPTSTATVVAALYSDGDACAKVGERYTLAGTDLACTKDRDGSIVWMAKSKADKLAADLAAEKAAADAKAAADAKAAADAKAAADAKAAADAKAAADAKAAADAQAAADAQAAAQQAAQQQQVSPAGATALCVDGTYSYSANHSGTCSHHHGVAVWYK
;
A
#
# COMPACT_ATOMS: atom_id res chain seq x y z
N MET A 1 90.84 1.14 -20.04
CA MET A 1 89.82 1.00 -21.10
C MET A 1 88.48 0.82 -20.41
N LYS A 2 87.58 1.79 -20.60
CA LYS A 2 86.22 1.85 -20.05
C LYS A 2 85.35 0.87 -20.82
N ASN A 3 84.50 0.08 -20.16
CA ASN A 3 83.28 -0.41 -20.79
C ASN A 3 82.13 -0.46 -19.77
N SER A 4 81.09 0.24 -20.17
CA SER A 4 79.87 0.60 -19.47
C SER A 4 78.86 -0.53 -19.62
N LEU A 5 78.36 -1.10 -18.51
CA LEU A 5 77.19 -1.97 -18.51
C LEU A 5 76.03 -1.21 -17.86
N GLY A 6 75.42 -0.34 -18.67
CA GLY A 6 74.15 0.28 -18.38
C GLY A 6 72.99 -0.65 -18.76
N SER A 7 72.13 -0.91 -17.77
CA SER A 7 70.67 -1.02 -17.79
C SER A 7 69.96 -1.16 -19.14
N GLN A 8 69.00 -2.09 -19.24
CA GLN A 8 67.67 -1.87 -19.84
C GLN A 8 66.66 -2.91 -19.31
N LEU A 9 65.84 -2.50 -18.33
CA LEU A 9 64.57 -3.15 -17.99
C LEU A 9 63.48 -2.62 -18.94
N PRO A 10 62.55 -3.46 -19.44
CA PRO A 10 61.47 -3.00 -20.31
C PRO A 10 60.41 -2.18 -19.56
N PRO A 11 59.81 -1.13 -20.18
CA PRO A 11 58.79 -0.30 -19.54
C PRO A 11 57.45 -1.04 -19.40
N ALA A 12 56.88 -0.99 -18.19
CA ALA A 12 55.56 -1.52 -17.87
C ALA A 12 54.45 -0.76 -18.63
N ALA A 13 53.71 -1.47 -19.46
CA ALA A 13 52.55 -0.96 -20.17
C ALA A 13 51.41 -0.55 -19.21
N LYS A 14 51.13 0.76 -19.11
CA LYS A 14 49.96 1.30 -18.39
C LYS A 14 48.68 0.98 -19.18
N GLY A 15 47.96 -0.06 -18.77
CA GLY A 15 46.73 -0.52 -19.44
C GLY A 15 45.52 0.43 -19.32
N PRO A 16 44.59 0.38 -20.31
CA PRO A 16 43.41 1.26 -20.43
C PRO A 16 42.33 1.09 -19.34
N ARG A 17 42.47 0.13 -18.43
CA ARG A 17 41.46 -0.23 -17.41
C ARG A 17 41.19 0.86 -16.38
N ARG A 18 42.11 1.81 -16.17
CA ARG A 18 41.92 2.89 -15.17
C ARG A 18 41.01 4.02 -15.65
N ARG A 19 40.92 4.26 -16.96
CA ARG A 19 40.02 5.31 -17.51
C ARG A 19 38.57 4.85 -17.52
N THR A 20 38.33 3.60 -17.92
CA THR A 20 36.97 3.02 -17.91
C THR A 20 36.40 2.92 -16.50
N TRP A 21 37.22 2.60 -15.50
CA TRP A 21 36.78 2.53 -14.10
C TRP A 21 36.41 3.90 -13.51
N ARG A 22 37.14 4.96 -13.89
CA ARG A 22 36.82 6.33 -13.46
C ARG A 22 35.50 6.82 -14.06
N ILE A 23 35.25 6.52 -15.33
CA ILE A 23 33.99 6.89 -16.01
C ILE A 23 32.80 6.16 -15.38
N LEU A 24 32.96 4.87 -15.06
CA LEU A 24 31.92 4.10 -14.38
C LEU A 24 31.61 4.66 -12.98
N LEU A 25 32.65 4.99 -12.21
CA LEU A 25 32.49 5.56 -10.87
C LEU A 25 31.76 6.92 -10.92
N THR A 26 32.12 7.80 -11.86
CA THR A 26 31.44 9.09 -12.03
C THR A 26 29.98 8.93 -12.47
N ALA A 27 29.67 7.95 -13.32
CA ALA A 27 28.30 7.67 -13.74
C ALA A 27 27.44 7.17 -12.56
N VAL A 28 27.98 6.28 -11.72
CA VAL A 28 27.28 5.78 -10.53
C VAL A 28 27.01 6.92 -9.54
N VAL A 29 27.99 7.79 -9.27
CA VAL A 29 27.81 8.94 -8.39
C VAL A 29 26.77 9.91 -8.93
N ALA A 30 26.76 10.17 -10.25
CA ALA A 30 25.75 11.02 -10.88
C ALA A 30 24.34 10.43 -10.76
N VAL A 31 24.17 9.13 -10.97
CA VAL A 31 22.87 8.45 -10.79
C VAL A 31 22.41 8.54 -9.34
N VAL A 32 23.28 8.25 -8.37
CA VAL A 32 22.94 8.34 -6.94
C VAL A 32 22.52 9.77 -6.56
N LEU A 33 23.21 10.80 -7.06
CA LEU A 33 22.85 12.19 -6.80
C LEU A 33 21.52 12.58 -7.47
N LEU A 34 21.23 12.08 -8.67
CA LEU A 34 19.97 12.33 -9.37
C LEU A 34 18.75 11.72 -8.65
N PHE A 35 18.93 10.62 -7.90
CA PHE A 35 17.85 10.01 -7.12
C PHE A 35 17.74 10.54 -5.68
N THR A 36 18.87 10.89 -5.05
CA THR A 36 18.87 11.35 -3.65
C THR A 36 18.50 12.83 -3.51
N ALA A 37 18.90 13.68 -4.46
CA ALA A 37 18.56 15.10 -4.45
C ALA A 37 17.04 15.39 -4.49
N PRO A 38 16.22 14.78 -5.38
CA PRO A 38 14.78 15.05 -5.40
C PRO A 38 14.06 14.50 -4.16
N VAL A 39 14.52 13.38 -3.61
CA VAL A 39 13.96 12.82 -2.36
C VAL A 39 14.26 13.75 -1.18
N LEU A 40 15.49 14.28 -1.08
CA LEU A 40 15.86 15.22 -0.03
C LEU A 40 15.08 16.54 -0.15
N LEU A 41 14.90 17.03 -1.37
CA LEU A 41 14.13 18.25 -1.65
C LEU A 41 12.64 18.07 -1.32
N TRP A 42 12.08 16.89 -1.61
CA TRP A 42 10.72 16.52 -1.22
C TRP A 42 10.57 16.44 0.31
N LEU A 43 11.52 15.82 1.02
CA LEU A 43 11.50 15.76 2.49
C LEU A 43 11.58 17.16 3.13
N VAL A 44 12.42 18.05 2.60
CA VAL A 44 12.48 19.45 3.07
C VAL A 44 11.15 20.17 2.83
N ALA A 45 10.49 19.96 1.69
CA ALA A 45 9.18 20.54 1.39
C ALA A 45 8.09 20.04 2.37
N VAL A 46 8.09 18.75 2.70
CA VAL A 46 7.17 18.16 3.69
C VAL A 46 7.40 18.77 5.07
N VAL A 47 8.66 18.92 5.51
CA VAL A 47 8.98 19.54 6.80
C VAL A 47 8.52 20.99 6.86
N VAL A 48 8.75 21.79 5.81
CA VAL A 48 8.27 23.18 5.73
C VAL A 48 6.75 23.25 5.77
N PHE A 49 6.06 22.35 5.07
CA PHE A 49 4.60 22.26 5.07
C PHE A 49 4.06 21.93 6.48
N VAL A 50 4.63 20.94 7.15
CA VAL A 50 4.23 20.54 8.51
C VAL A 50 4.49 21.67 9.50
N VAL A 51 5.66 22.32 9.46
CA VAL A 51 5.97 23.49 10.32
C VAL A 51 5.02 24.66 10.04
N GLY A 52 4.69 24.90 8.77
CA GLY A 52 3.70 25.90 8.36
C GLY A 52 2.30 25.59 8.91
N LEU A 53 1.88 24.33 8.83
CA LEU A 53 0.59 23.83 9.33
C LEU A 53 0.52 23.92 10.85
N VAL A 54 1.58 23.50 11.55
CA VAL A 54 1.69 23.66 13.00
C VAL A 54 1.64 25.13 13.38
N ARG A 55 2.33 26.04 12.67
CA ARG A 55 2.24 27.49 12.94
C ARG A 55 0.85 28.05 12.63
N LEU A 56 0.17 27.57 11.61
CA LEU A 56 -1.19 27.99 11.25
C LEU A 56 -2.20 27.58 12.33
N LEU A 57 -2.10 26.34 12.80
CA LEU A 57 -2.92 25.80 13.89
C LEU A 57 -2.56 26.40 15.26
N SER A 58 -1.29 26.77 15.46
CA SER A 58 -0.81 27.43 16.68
C SER A 58 -1.13 28.92 16.73
N ARG A 59 -1.51 29.54 15.61
CA ARG A 59 -2.03 30.92 15.59
C ARG A 59 -3.44 30.93 16.20
N LYS A 60 -3.49 30.89 17.54
CA LYS A 60 -4.66 31.21 18.36
C LYS A 60 -5.13 32.64 18.07
N LYS A 61 -5.95 32.83 17.03
CA LYS A 61 -6.84 34.00 16.91
C LYS A 61 -8.29 33.52 16.78
N PRO A 62 -9.13 33.68 17.81
CA PRO A 62 -10.46 33.09 17.91
C PRO A 62 -11.54 33.83 17.10
N ARG A 63 -11.19 34.54 16.02
CA ARG A 63 -12.15 35.33 15.22
C ARG A 63 -12.40 34.81 13.80
N LYS A 64 -11.90 33.62 13.44
CA LYS A 64 -12.11 33.04 12.10
C LYS A 64 -12.76 31.66 12.08
N ARG A 65 -13.44 31.27 13.18
CA ARG A 65 -14.29 30.06 13.18
C ARG A 65 -15.53 30.20 12.27
N ALA A 66 -15.97 31.42 11.99
CA ALA A 66 -17.07 31.68 11.05
C ALA A 66 -16.65 31.52 9.57
N ALA A 67 -15.38 31.78 9.22
CA ALA A 67 -14.92 31.71 7.83
C ALA A 67 -14.56 30.28 7.39
N LEU A 68 -14.20 29.40 8.33
CA LEU A 68 -13.85 28.00 8.01
C LEU A 68 -15.10 27.12 7.78
N ALA A 69 -16.23 27.44 8.41
CA ALA A 69 -17.50 26.76 8.17
C ALA A 69 -18.04 27.02 6.75
N VAL A 70 -17.82 28.22 6.21
CA VAL A 70 -18.22 28.58 4.83
C VAL A 70 -17.33 27.88 3.78
N MET A 71 -16.04 27.67 4.08
CA MET A 71 -15.13 26.95 3.18
C MET A 71 -15.28 25.43 3.22
N LEU A 72 -15.70 24.84 4.35
CA LEU A 72 -16.02 23.41 4.45
C LEU A 72 -17.38 23.05 3.80
N ALA A 73 -18.31 24.00 3.73
CA ALA A 73 -19.58 23.82 3.00
C ALA A 73 -19.41 23.85 1.47
N ALA A 74 -18.39 24.55 0.95
CA ALA A 74 -18.11 24.61 -0.49
C ALA A 74 -17.36 23.39 -1.05
N GLY A 75 -16.67 22.62 -0.20
CA GLY A 75 -15.96 21.39 -0.60
C GLY A 75 -16.84 20.12 -0.60
N ALA A 76 -17.95 20.12 0.14
CA ALA A 76 -18.83 18.97 0.28
C ALA A 76 -19.85 18.79 -0.86
N THR A 77 -19.98 19.76 -1.77
CA THR A 77 -20.92 19.70 -2.90
C THR A 77 -20.31 19.17 -4.21
N PHE A 78 -18.99 18.91 -4.27
CA PHE A 78 -18.34 18.38 -5.48
C PHE A 78 -18.06 16.86 -5.45
N ILE A 79 -18.31 16.17 -4.33
CA ILE A 79 -18.09 14.72 -4.17
C ILE A 79 -19.42 13.93 -4.08
N ALA A 80 -20.57 14.61 -4.17
CA ALA A 80 -21.90 13.99 -4.13
C ALA A 80 -22.60 13.92 -5.51
N ALA A 81 -21.87 14.14 -6.61
CA ALA A 81 -22.44 14.17 -7.97
C ALA A 81 -21.96 13.03 -8.89
N SER A 82 -21.30 11.99 -8.38
CA SER A 82 -20.74 10.92 -9.23
C SER A 82 -21.20 9.49 -8.91
N VAL A 83 -22.10 9.28 -7.95
CA VAL A 83 -22.66 7.95 -7.66
C VAL A 83 -24.15 8.05 -7.37
N ALA A 84 -24.97 7.97 -8.43
CA ALA A 84 -26.34 7.46 -8.39
C ALA A 84 -26.94 7.50 -9.81
N VAL A 85 -26.42 6.67 -10.71
CA VAL A 85 -27.16 6.25 -11.91
C VAL A 85 -27.67 4.85 -11.66
N ALA A 86 -28.97 4.67 -11.91
CA ALA A 86 -29.72 3.43 -12.04
C ALA A 86 -30.04 2.65 -10.74
N ALA A 87 -31.24 2.87 -10.19
CA ALA A 87 -32.22 1.81 -9.90
C ALA A 87 -33.47 2.38 -9.20
N THR A 88 -34.44 2.88 -9.97
CA THR A 88 -35.84 2.97 -9.52
C THR A 88 -36.68 2.21 -10.55
N ALA A 89 -37.02 0.97 -10.24
CA ALA A 89 -38.00 0.18 -10.98
C ALA A 89 -39.38 0.31 -10.30
N PRO A 90 -40.45 0.68 -11.02
CA PRO A 90 -41.82 0.61 -10.52
C PRO A 90 -42.43 -0.81 -10.64
N PRO A 91 -43.50 -1.13 -9.89
CA PRO A 91 -44.07 -2.48 -9.79
C PRO A 91 -44.86 -2.90 -11.04
N ASN A 92 -44.67 -4.17 -11.44
CA ASN A 92 -45.37 -4.84 -12.54
C ASN A 92 -46.89 -4.90 -12.34
N PRO A 93 -47.71 -4.64 -13.37
CA PRO A 93 -49.10 -5.06 -13.37
C PRO A 93 -49.24 -6.54 -13.74
N ALA A 94 -50.12 -7.22 -12.99
CA ALA A 94 -50.59 -8.56 -13.25
C ALA A 94 -51.15 -8.71 -14.68
N VAL A 95 -50.64 -9.68 -15.42
CA VAL A 95 -51.28 -10.19 -16.64
C VAL A 95 -51.66 -11.64 -16.41
N ALA A 96 -52.97 -11.84 -16.28
CA ALA A 96 -53.64 -13.12 -16.30
C ALA A 96 -53.46 -13.77 -17.67
N THR A 97 -52.82 -14.94 -17.72
CA THR A 97 -52.94 -15.83 -18.87
C THR A 97 -54.17 -16.71 -18.67
N ARG A 98 -55.22 -16.31 -19.40
CA ARG A 98 -56.47 -17.02 -19.58
C ARG A 98 -56.19 -18.38 -20.25
N SER A 99 -56.50 -19.47 -19.56
CA SER A 99 -56.68 -20.79 -20.16
C SER A 99 -57.81 -20.70 -21.19
N THR A 100 -57.51 -21.01 -22.45
CA THR A 100 -58.53 -21.39 -23.43
C THR A 100 -58.08 -22.67 -24.10
N SER A 101 -58.60 -23.78 -23.59
CA SER A 101 -58.79 -25.03 -24.33
C SER A 101 -59.69 -24.78 -25.54
N SER A 102 -59.26 -25.22 -26.71
CA SER A 102 -60.17 -25.49 -27.83
C SER A 102 -59.61 -26.66 -28.63
N PRO A 103 -60.32 -27.81 -28.71
CA PRO A 103 -59.91 -28.92 -29.56
C PRO A 103 -60.46 -28.67 -30.97
N SER A 104 -59.58 -28.66 -31.98
CA SER A 104 -60.01 -28.76 -33.36
C SER A 104 -59.83 -30.21 -33.83
N ALA A 105 -60.96 -30.83 -34.09
CA ALA A 105 -61.09 -32.17 -34.63
C ALA A 105 -60.36 -32.29 -35.98
N ALA A 106 -59.46 -33.26 -36.09
CA ALA A 106 -58.97 -33.74 -37.36
C ALA A 106 -59.29 -35.23 -37.47
N ALA A 107 -59.86 -35.58 -38.63
CA ALA A 107 -60.57 -36.81 -38.93
C ALA A 107 -59.76 -38.08 -38.70
N VAL A 108 -60.45 -39.09 -38.15
CA VAL A 108 -59.99 -40.48 -38.09
C VAL A 108 -60.06 -41.06 -39.50
N VAL A 109 -58.89 -41.29 -40.11
CA VAL A 109 -58.75 -42.19 -41.26
C VAL A 109 -58.02 -43.43 -40.76
N ALA A 110 -58.71 -44.56 -40.80
CA ALA A 110 -58.20 -45.87 -40.39
C ALA A 110 -57.23 -46.44 -41.44
N THR A 111 -56.04 -46.91 -41.03
CA THR A 111 -55.25 -47.99 -41.68
C THR A 111 -54.31 -48.65 -40.63
N PRO A 112 -53.63 -49.77 -40.95
CA PRO A 112 -53.80 -51.10 -40.37
C PRO A 112 -52.92 -51.37 -39.14
N SER A 113 -53.28 -52.43 -38.41
CA SER A 113 -52.65 -52.95 -37.20
C SER A 113 -51.14 -53.23 -37.34
N CYS A 114 -50.30 -52.49 -36.60
CA CYS A 114 -48.88 -52.80 -36.37
C CYS A 114 -48.73 -53.80 -35.21
N PRO A 115 -47.99 -54.93 -35.38
CA PRO A 115 -47.80 -55.91 -34.32
C PRO A 115 -46.55 -55.58 -33.49
N SER A 116 -46.60 -54.57 -32.62
CA SER A 116 -45.72 -54.46 -31.44
C SER A 116 -46.07 -53.23 -30.61
N SER A 117 -46.40 -53.43 -29.33
CA SER A 117 -46.85 -52.40 -28.39
C SER A 117 -45.72 -51.66 -27.66
N THR A 118 -44.52 -51.59 -28.24
CA THR A 118 -43.42 -50.83 -27.63
C THR A 118 -42.79 -49.88 -28.65
N PRO A 119 -43.00 -48.55 -28.55
CA PRO A 119 -42.34 -47.60 -29.44
C PRO A 119 -40.83 -47.68 -29.18
N THR A 120 -40.07 -48.11 -30.19
CA THR A 120 -38.60 -48.05 -30.16
C THR A 120 -38.20 -46.61 -30.49
N ALA A 121 -37.82 -45.83 -29.47
CA ALA A 121 -37.30 -44.49 -29.65
C ALA A 121 -35.78 -44.56 -29.84
N THR A 122 -35.33 -44.42 -31.08
CA THR A 122 -33.90 -44.29 -31.39
C THR A 122 -33.49 -42.83 -31.20
N VAL A 123 -32.70 -42.53 -30.16
CA VAL A 123 -32.11 -41.21 -29.94
C VAL A 123 -30.73 -41.17 -30.58
N THR A 124 -30.61 -40.47 -31.70
CA THR A 124 -29.31 -40.18 -32.31
C THR A 124 -28.77 -38.88 -31.72
N ILE A 125 -27.69 -38.96 -30.94
CA ILE A 125 -27.00 -37.79 -30.40
C ILE A 125 -25.90 -37.41 -31.39
N THR A 126 -26.07 -36.28 -32.06
CA THR A 126 -25.01 -35.72 -32.90
C THR A 126 -24.24 -34.67 -32.10
N ALA A 127 -22.98 -34.96 -31.82
CA ALA A 127 -22.04 -34.04 -31.20
C ALA A 127 -21.63 -32.95 -32.20
N THR A 128 -22.12 -31.72 -32.04
CA THR A 128 -21.60 -30.57 -32.78
C THR A 128 -20.63 -29.82 -31.87
N PRO A 129 -19.32 -29.73 -32.20
CA PRO A 129 -18.39 -28.93 -31.40
C PRO A 129 -18.81 -27.45 -31.46
N ALA A 130 -18.80 -26.78 -30.30
CA ALA A 130 -19.07 -25.35 -30.22
C ALA A 130 -18.03 -24.58 -31.05
N ALA A 131 -18.46 -23.83 -32.06
CA ALA A 131 -17.56 -23.02 -32.87
C ALA A 131 -16.95 -21.89 -32.00
N PRO A 132 -15.63 -21.67 -32.02
CA PRO A 132 -14.96 -20.82 -31.04
C PRO A 132 -15.22 -19.31 -31.20
N ASN A 133 -15.92 -18.84 -32.23
CA ASN A 133 -16.11 -17.40 -32.46
C ASN A 133 -17.50 -17.11 -33.00
N SER A 134 -18.43 -16.69 -32.15
CA SER A 134 -19.57 -15.88 -32.57
C SER A 134 -19.98 -14.96 -31.43
N SER A 135 -19.64 -13.68 -31.58
CA SER A 135 -20.19 -12.56 -30.84
C SER A 135 -21.71 -12.51 -31.06
N ALA A 136 -22.46 -13.24 -30.25
CA ALA A 136 -23.92 -13.20 -30.26
C ALA A 136 -24.44 -12.35 -29.09
N THR A 137 -25.24 -11.36 -29.45
CA THR A 137 -26.07 -10.48 -28.62
C THR A 137 -26.74 -11.25 -27.47
N PRO A 138 -26.84 -10.69 -26.25
CA PRO A 138 -27.26 -11.46 -25.08
C PRO A 138 -28.69 -11.97 -25.20
N ALA A 139 -28.85 -13.29 -25.20
CA ALA A 139 -30.14 -13.95 -25.07
C ALA A 139 -30.70 -13.78 -23.65
N ALA A 140 -32.02 -13.60 -23.54
CA ALA A 140 -32.76 -13.40 -22.31
C ALA A 140 -32.52 -14.53 -21.28
N PRO A 141 -32.54 -14.24 -19.96
CA PRO A 141 -32.22 -15.22 -18.93
C PRO A 141 -33.31 -16.29 -18.83
N GLY A 142 -32.95 -17.56 -19.05
CA GLY A 142 -33.88 -18.69 -18.92
C GLY A 142 -33.66 -19.85 -19.89
N SER A 143 -32.79 -19.73 -20.88
CA SER A 143 -32.52 -20.83 -21.81
C SER A 143 -31.45 -21.76 -21.25
N SER A 144 -31.87 -22.73 -20.42
CA SER A 144 -31.25 -24.05 -20.52
C SER A 144 -31.27 -24.42 -22.00
N ALA A 145 -30.13 -24.83 -22.58
CA ALA A 145 -30.13 -25.46 -23.89
C ALA A 145 -30.90 -26.78 -23.77
N THR A 146 -32.22 -26.70 -23.78
CA THR A 146 -33.09 -27.84 -23.98
C THR A 146 -32.73 -28.37 -25.35
N PRO A 147 -32.42 -29.67 -25.48
CA PRO A 147 -32.16 -30.26 -26.77
C PRO A 147 -33.36 -29.95 -27.68
N SER A 148 -33.13 -29.20 -28.75
CA SER A 148 -34.17 -28.95 -29.74
C SER A 148 -34.39 -30.27 -30.46
N VAL A 149 -35.47 -30.95 -30.11
CA VAL A 149 -35.94 -32.14 -30.81
C VAL A 149 -36.56 -31.65 -32.11
N THR A 150 -35.82 -31.74 -33.20
CA THR A 150 -36.41 -31.63 -34.54
C THR A 150 -36.80 -33.02 -34.98
N SER A 151 -38.11 -33.31 -34.92
CA SER A 151 -38.69 -34.50 -35.51
C SER A 151 -38.83 -34.27 -37.01
N THR A 152 -37.99 -34.90 -37.82
CA THR A 152 -38.20 -34.95 -39.27
C THR A 152 -38.88 -36.28 -39.57
N PRO A 153 -40.14 -36.31 -40.06
CA PRO A 153 -40.73 -37.56 -40.50
C PRO A 153 -40.01 -38.02 -41.78
N ASP A 154 -39.30 -39.14 -41.71
CA ASP A 154 -38.75 -39.80 -42.90
C ASP A 154 -39.94 -40.25 -43.78
N ALA A 155 -40.09 -39.62 -44.94
CA ALA A 155 -41.15 -39.92 -45.91
C ALA A 155 -40.93 -41.22 -46.71
N ALA A 156 -40.15 -42.16 -46.17
CA ALA A 156 -39.75 -43.37 -46.89
C ALA A 156 -39.74 -44.61 -45.98
N SER A 157 -40.87 -44.94 -45.34
CA SER A 157 -41.13 -46.31 -44.91
C SER A 157 -42.63 -46.56 -44.79
N ILE A 158 -43.16 -47.37 -45.71
CA ILE A 158 -44.50 -47.96 -45.59
C ILE A 158 -44.40 -49.07 -44.54
N GLY A 159 -44.58 -48.71 -43.27
CA GLY A 159 -44.56 -49.67 -42.15
C GLY A 159 -44.26 -48.99 -40.81
N CYS A 160 -45.32 -48.60 -40.09
CA CYS A 160 -45.34 -48.05 -38.73
C CYS A 160 -44.50 -46.76 -38.48
N PRO A 161 -45.09 -45.67 -37.93
CA PRO A 161 -44.35 -44.43 -37.71
C PRO A 161 -43.28 -44.62 -36.63
N THR A 162 -42.01 -44.62 -37.03
CA THR A 162 -40.88 -44.52 -36.09
C THR A 162 -40.57 -43.04 -35.91
N SER A 163 -40.83 -42.49 -34.72
CA SER A 163 -40.52 -41.08 -34.43
C SER A 163 -39.03 -40.95 -34.12
N THR A 164 -38.22 -40.63 -35.13
CA THR A 164 -36.79 -40.36 -34.95
C THR A 164 -36.59 -38.92 -34.47
N ALA A 165 -36.11 -38.75 -33.24
CA ALA A 165 -35.75 -37.46 -32.68
C ALA A 165 -34.24 -37.27 -32.79
N THR A 166 -33.79 -36.32 -33.61
CA THR A 166 -32.38 -35.93 -33.62
C THR A 166 -32.17 -34.87 -32.55
N VAL A 167 -31.33 -35.19 -31.56
CA VAL A 167 -30.93 -34.25 -30.51
C VAL A 167 -29.50 -33.80 -30.77
N VAL A 168 -29.33 -32.52 -31.09
CA VAL A 168 -28.00 -31.90 -31.13
C VAL A 168 -27.68 -31.40 -29.72
N ALA A 169 -26.73 -32.04 -29.06
CA ALA A 169 -26.16 -31.56 -27.80
C ALA A 169 -24.86 -30.82 -28.11
N ALA A 170 -24.75 -29.55 -27.69
CA ALA A 170 -23.46 -28.88 -27.65
C ALA A 170 -22.62 -29.54 -26.55
N LEU A 171 -21.49 -30.16 -26.92
CA LEU A 171 -20.51 -30.63 -25.94
C LEU A 171 -19.54 -29.49 -25.66
N TYR A 172 -19.59 -28.98 -24.43
CA TYR A 172 -18.56 -28.10 -23.91
C TYR A 172 -17.37 -28.93 -23.45
N SER A 173 -16.16 -28.45 -23.74
CA SER A 173 -14.88 -29.02 -23.32
C SER A 173 -14.25 -28.16 -22.21
N ASP A 174 -13.33 -28.75 -21.45
CA ASP A 174 -12.52 -28.00 -20.50
C ASP A 174 -11.74 -26.89 -21.23
N GLY A 175 -11.89 -25.65 -20.77
CA GLY A 175 -11.28 -24.47 -21.38
C GLY A 175 -12.19 -23.70 -22.35
N ASP A 176 -13.38 -24.21 -22.69
CA ASP A 176 -14.32 -23.45 -23.53
C ASP A 176 -14.88 -22.25 -22.79
N ALA A 177 -15.04 -21.12 -23.49
CA ALA A 177 -15.64 -19.93 -22.91
C ALA A 177 -17.10 -20.20 -22.49
N CYS A 178 -17.49 -19.68 -21.33
CA CYS A 178 -18.85 -19.79 -20.83
C CYS A 178 -19.41 -18.41 -20.48
N ALA A 179 -20.74 -18.26 -20.55
CA ALA A 179 -21.37 -16.94 -20.48
C ALA A 179 -21.54 -16.44 -19.03
N LYS A 180 -21.77 -17.35 -18.08
CA LYS A 180 -22.13 -16.99 -16.69
C LYS A 180 -21.51 -17.95 -15.68
N VAL A 181 -20.67 -17.38 -14.81
CA VAL A 181 -20.10 -18.11 -13.66
C VAL A 181 -21.22 -18.72 -12.80
N GLY A 182 -21.06 -19.99 -12.45
CA GLY A 182 -22.02 -20.74 -11.65
C GLY A 182 -22.94 -21.67 -12.47
N GLU A 183 -22.92 -21.57 -13.81
CA GLU A 183 -23.54 -22.59 -14.65
C GLU A 183 -22.86 -23.95 -14.47
N ARG A 184 -23.64 -25.03 -14.50
CA ARG A 184 -23.16 -26.40 -14.38
C ARG A 184 -23.68 -27.22 -15.54
N TYR A 185 -22.83 -28.09 -16.06
CA TYR A 185 -23.14 -28.97 -17.16
C TYR A 185 -22.63 -30.37 -16.81
N THR A 186 -23.54 -31.35 -16.78
CA THR A 186 -23.22 -32.75 -16.52
C THR A 186 -23.57 -33.57 -17.74
N LEU A 187 -22.58 -34.19 -18.38
CA LEU A 187 -22.80 -35.10 -19.50
C LEU A 187 -21.90 -36.34 -19.36
N ALA A 188 -22.50 -37.53 -19.50
CA ALA A 188 -21.78 -38.81 -19.50
C ALA A 188 -20.82 -39.02 -18.31
N GLY A 189 -21.16 -38.52 -17.12
CA GLY A 189 -20.35 -38.65 -15.91
C GLY A 189 -19.24 -37.60 -15.75
N THR A 190 -19.18 -36.60 -16.63
CA THR A 190 -18.31 -35.43 -16.47
C THR A 190 -19.11 -34.24 -15.95
N ASP A 191 -18.65 -33.65 -14.84
CA ASP A 191 -19.22 -32.44 -14.26
C ASP A 191 -18.33 -31.23 -14.59
N LEU A 192 -18.85 -30.38 -15.46
CA LEU A 192 -18.24 -29.10 -15.81
C LEU A 192 -18.96 -27.97 -15.05
N ALA A 193 -18.17 -27.04 -14.52
CA ALA A 193 -18.64 -25.81 -13.91
C ALA A 193 -18.07 -24.62 -14.67
N CYS A 194 -18.92 -23.66 -15.01
CA CYS A 194 -18.50 -22.38 -15.54
C CYS A 194 -17.90 -21.57 -14.39
N THR A 195 -16.58 -21.38 -14.41
CA THR A 195 -15.84 -20.67 -13.35
C THR A 195 -14.82 -19.72 -13.95
N LYS A 196 -14.26 -18.88 -13.09
CA LYS A 196 -13.16 -17.98 -13.44
C LYS A 196 -11.84 -18.74 -13.31
N ASP A 197 -11.02 -18.71 -14.36
CA ASP A 197 -9.67 -19.25 -14.31
C ASP A 197 -8.71 -18.32 -13.54
N ARG A 198 -7.42 -18.67 -13.51
CA ARG A 198 -6.39 -17.90 -12.82
C ARG A 198 -6.13 -16.52 -13.45
N ASP A 199 -6.31 -16.41 -14.76
CA ASP A 199 -6.12 -15.16 -15.52
C ASP A 199 -7.36 -14.26 -15.49
N GLY A 200 -8.48 -14.82 -15.05
CA GLY A 200 -9.75 -14.14 -14.90
C GLY A 200 -10.75 -14.36 -16.03
N SER A 201 -10.47 -15.27 -16.95
CA SER A 201 -11.37 -15.66 -18.03
C SER A 201 -12.47 -16.58 -17.49
N ILE A 202 -13.67 -16.48 -18.06
CA ILE A 202 -14.82 -17.27 -17.67
C ILE A 202 -14.91 -18.49 -18.60
N VAL A 203 -14.58 -19.67 -18.07
CA VAL A 203 -14.44 -20.92 -18.84
C VAL A 203 -15.11 -22.10 -18.16
N TRP A 204 -15.52 -23.08 -18.96
CA TRP A 204 -15.93 -24.39 -18.49
C TRP A 204 -14.71 -25.13 -17.94
N MET A 205 -14.79 -25.58 -16.70
CA MET A 205 -13.74 -26.39 -16.06
C MET A 205 -14.35 -27.61 -15.41
N ALA A 206 -13.62 -28.71 -15.41
CA ALA A 206 -13.98 -29.86 -14.58
C ALA A 206 -14.12 -29.44 -13.11
N LYS A 207 -15.16 -29.90 -12.42
CA LYS A 207 -15.44 -29.53 -11.03
C LYS A 207 -14.23 -29.73 -10.11
N SER A 208 -13.51 -30.84 -10.26
CA SER A 208 -12.30 -31.14 -9.50
C SER A 208 -11.17 -30.13 -9.75
N LYS A 209 -11.04 -29.64 -10.99
CA LYS A 209 -10.06 -28.61 -11.37
C LYS A 209 -10.46 -27.24 -10.81
N ALA A 210 -11.75 -26.90 -10.84
CA ALA A 210 -12.29 -25.68 -10.26
C ALA A 210 -12.10 -25.65 -8.73
N ASP A 211 -12.43 -26.75 -8.03
CA ASP A 211 -12.25 -26.86 -6.58
C ASP A 211 -10.76 -26.75 -6.20
N LYS A 212 -9.87 -27.41 -6.97
CA LYS A 212 -8.42 -27.32 -6.77
C LYS A 212 -7.90 -25.90 -7.00
N LEU A 213 -8.32 -25.23 -8.07
CA LEU A 213 -7.93 -23.84 -8.35
C LEU A 213 -8.41 -22.91 -7.22
N ALA A 214 -9.62 -23.10 -6.72
CA ALA A 214 -10.13 -22.33 -5.59
C ALA A 214 -9.30 -22.56 -4.31
N ALA A 215 -8.90 -23.80 -4.03
CA ALA A 215 -8.03 -24.12 -2.91
C ALA A 215 -6.62 -23.49 -3.07
N ASP A 216 -6.03 -23.58 -4.26
CA ASP A 216 -4.71 -23.01 -4.57
C ASP A 216 -4.73 -21.47 -4.44
N LEU A 217 -5.75 -20.80 -4.97
CA LEU A 217 -5.93 -19.35 -4.84
C LEU A 217 -6.19 -18.91 -3.39
N ALA A 218 -6.96 -19.70 -2.62
CA ALA A 218 -7.18 -19.44 -1.21
C ALA A 218 -5.89 -19.59 -0.39
N ALA A 219 -5.08 -20.62 -0.68
CA ALA A 219 -3.79 -20.84 -0.03
C ALA A 219 -2.80 -19.71 -0.37
N GLU A 220 -2.74 -19.29 -1.64
CA GLU A 220 -1.91 -18.15 -2.08
C GLU A 220 -2.34 -16.85 -1.39
N LYS A 221 -3.65 -16.59 -1.32
CA LYS A 221 -4.18 -15.43 -0.59
C LYS A 221 -3.82 -15.49 0.90
N ALA A 222 -3.98 -16.64 1.54
CA ALA A 222 -3.62 -16.82 2.95
C ALA A 222 -2.11 -16.61 3.18
N ALA A 223 -1.26 -17.07 2.27
CA ALA A 223 0.18 -16.83 2.33
C ALA A 223 0.52 -15.33 2.15
N ALA A 224 -0.15 -14.64 1.23
CA ALA A 224 0.01 -13.20 1.04
C ALA A 224 -0.43 -12.40 2.28
N ASP A 225 -1.58 -12.75 2.88
CA ASP A 225 -2.08 -12.11 4.09
C ASP A 225 -1.14 -12.37 5.29
N ALA A 226 -0.61 -13.58 5.42
CA ALA A 226 0.39 -13.91 6.44
C ALA A 226 1.69 -13.12 6.27
N LYS A 227 2.17 -12.97 5.02
CA LYS A 227 3.33 -12.13 4.71
C LYS A 227 3.06 -10.66 5.04
N ALA A 228 1.89 -10.13 4.68
CA ALA A 228 1.51 -8.75 4.98
C ALA A 228 1.45 -8.50 6.50
N ALA A 229 0.93 -9.45 7.28
CA ALA A 229 0.92 -9.37 8.73
C ALA A 229 2.34 -9.40 9.33
N ALA A 230 3.23 -10.24 8.80
CA ALA A 230 4.62 -10.29 9.23
C ALA A 230 5.38 -8.98 8.91
N ASP A 231 5.20 -8.44 7.70
CA ASP A 231 5.80 -7.16 7.28
C ASP A 231 5.28 -6.00 8.15
N ALA A 232 3.98 -5.99 8.48
CA ALA A 232 3.37 -4.99 9.36
C ALA A 232 3.94 -5.08 10.80
N LYS A 233 4.13 -6.30 11.32
CA LYS A 233 4.78 -6.49 12.63
C LYS A 233 6.23 -6.01 12.61
N ALA A 234 6.99 -6.34 11.57
CA ALA A 234 8.38 -5.91 11.42
C ALA A 234 8.49 -4.38 11.36
N ALA A 235 7.57 -3.71 10.65
CA ALA A 235 7.52 -2.25 10.60
C ALA A 235 7.19 -1.63 11.97
N ALA A 236 6.26 -2.23 12.73
CA ALA A 236 5.93 -1.78 14.08
C ALA A 236 7.11 -1.96 15.05
N ASP A 237 7.79 -3.11 15.02
CA ASP A 237 8.99 -3.38 15.82
C ASP A 237 10.12 -2.39 15.48
N ALA A 238 10.34 -2.11 14.19
CA ALA A 238 11.33 -1.13 13.75
C ALA A 238 11.02 0.29 14.23
N LYS A 239 9.73 0.69 14.20
CA LYS A 239 9.31 1.99 14.74
C LYS A 239 9.53 2.06 16.26
N ALA A 240 9.17 1.00 16.99
CA ALA A 240 9.38 0.94 18.43
C ALA A 240 10.87 1.05 18.80
N ALA A 241 11.75 0.39 18.03
CA ALA A 241 13.20 0.50 18.22
C ALA A 241 13.72 1.93 17.93
N ALA A 242 13.21 2.59 16.89
CA ALA A 242 13.57 3.97 16.57
C ALA A 242 13.11 4.95 17.66
N ASP A 243 11.87 4.80 18.15
CA ASP A 243 11.33 5.62 19.23
C ASP A 243 12.13 5.42 20.53
N ALA A 244 12.51 4.17 20.85
CA ALA A 244 13.35 3.85 22.01
C ALA A 244 14.75 4.49 21.90
N LYS A 245 15.36 4.44 20.71
CA LYS A 245 16.65 5.12 20.47
C LYS A 245 16.51 6.64 20.63
N ALA A 246 15.46 7.24 20.08
CA ALA A 246 15.22 8.68 20.22
C ALA A 246 15.03 9.09 21.69
N ALA A 247 14.33 8.28 22.48
CA ALA A 247 14.19 8.51 23.92
C ALA A 247 15.53 8.41 24.67
N ALA A 248 16.37 7.44 24.31
CA ALA A 248 17.71 7.30 24.90
C ALA A 248 18.62 8.48 24.53
N ASP A 249 18.62 8.91 23.27
CA ASP A 249 19.39 10.07 22.80
C ASP A 249 18.92 11.36 23.50
N ALA A 250 17.60 11.53 23.68
CA ALA A 250 17.04 12.67 24.41
C ALA A 250 17.45 12.68 25.89
N LYS A 251 17.47 11.51 26.54
CA LYS A 251 17.96 11.39 27.92
C LYS A 251 19.44 11.73 28.00
N ALA A 252 20.26 11.21 27.09
CA ALA A 252 21.69 11.51 27.04
C ALA A 252 21.96 13.00 26.85
N ALA A 253 21.18 13.68 26.00
CA ALA A 253 21.28 15.12 25.80
C ALA A 253 20.88 15.91 27.07
N ALA A 254 19.84 15.47 27.79
CA ALA A 254 19.45 16.08 29.05
C ALA A 254 20.51 15.91 30.14
N ASP A 255 21.08 14.71 30.27
CA ASP A 255 22.15 14.41 31.21
C ASP A 255 23.42 15.24 30.89
N ALA A 256 23.77 15.38 29.60
CA ALA A 256 24.89 16.21 29.16
C ALA A 256 24.67 17.70 29.49
N LYS A 257 23.44 18.21 29.32
CA LYS A 257 23.11 19.58 29.71
C LYS A 257 23.22 19.76 31.23
N ALA A 258 22.71 18.81 32.01
CA ALA A 258 22.81 18.87 33.47
C ALA A 258 24.28 18.87 33.95
N ALA A 259 25.14 18.07 33.30
CA ALA A 259 26.58 18.07 33.57
C ALA A 259 27.24 19.43 33.23
N ALA A 260 26.88 20.04 32.09
CA ALA A 260 27.40 21.35 31.71
C ALA A 260 26.94 22.46 32.66
N ASP A 261 25.67 22.45 33.08
CA ASP A 261 25.15 23.41 34.06
C ASP A 261 25.84 23.25 35.43
N ALA A 262 26.11 22.00 35.85
CA ALA A 262 26.85 21.71 37.09
C ALA A 262 28.30 22.21 37.03
N GLN A 263 28.98 22.04 35.89
CA GLN A 263 30.33 22.58 35.70
C GLN A 263 30.33 24.11 35.75
N ALA A 264 29.38 24.77 35.08
CA ALA A 264 29.25 26.22 35.12
C ALA A 264 29.00 26.74 36.55
N ALA A 265 28.22 26.02 37.35
CA ALA A 265 28.01 26.35 38.76
C ALA A 265 29.29 26.19 39.59
N ALA A 266 30.08 25.13 39.35
CA ALA A 266 31.36 24.91 40.03
C ALA A 266 32.38 26.01 39.67
N ASP A 267 32.48 26.38 38.40
CA ASP A 267 33.38 27.45 37.93
C ASP A 267 32.99 28.81 38.54
N ALA A 268 31.69 29.10 38.66
CA ALA A 268 31.20 30.30 39.33
C ALA A 268 31.57 30.33 40.82
N GLN A 269 31.50 29.19 41.52
CA GLN A 269 31.94 29.09 42.91
C GLN A 269 33.46 29.29 43.04
N ALA A 270 34.25 28.69 42.14
CA ALA A 270 35.70 28.89 42.13
C ALA A 270 36.07 30.36 41.89
N ALA A 271 35.40 31.04 40.95
CA ALA A 271 35.60 32.46 40.69
C ALA A 271 35.23 33.33 41.91
N ALA A 272 34.12 33.01 42.59
CA ALA A 272 33.71 33.72 43.81
C ALA A 272 34.73 33.53 44.96
N GLN A 273 35.27 32.33 45.12
CA GLN A 273 36.32 32.05 46.10
C GLN A 273 37.61 32.82 45.78
N GLN A 274 38.01 32.88 44.50
CA GLN A 274 39.17 33.67 44.09
C GLN A 274 38.96 35.17 44.34
N ALA A 275 37.78 35.71 44.04
CA ALA A 275 37.46 37.11 44.34
C ALA A 275 37.51 37.41 45.84
N ALA A 276 36.99 36.50 46.68
CA ALA A 276 37.07 36.61 48.13
C ALA A 276 38.52 36.56 48.65
N GLN A 277 39.37 35.72 48.05
CA GLN A 277 40.80 35.66 48.38
C GLN A 277 41.53 36.96 47.97
N GLN A 278 41.22 37.53 46.80
CA GLN A 278 41.81 38.80 46.38
C GLN A 278 41.44 39.97 47.31
N GLN A 279 40.26 39.96 47.93
CA GLN A 279 39.93 40.95 48.97
C GLN A 279 40.74 40.79 50.27
N GLN A 280 41.30 39.61 50.52
CA GLN A 280 42.14 39.34 51.69
C GLN A 280 43.62 39.68 51.43
N VAL A 281 44.06 39.75 50.18
CA VAL A 281 45.44 40.12 49.83
C VAL A 281 45.55 41.63 49.75
N SER A 282 46.23 42.22 50.72
CA SER A 282 46.47 43.66 50.75
C SER A 282 47.33 44.14 49.57
N PRO A 283 46.92 45.18 48.81
CA PRO A 283 47.78 45.81 47.82
C PRO A 283 49.01 46.42 48.51
N ALA A 284 50.21 45.96 48.11
CA ALA A 284 51.50 46.52 48.52
C ALA A 284 51.72 46.65 50.05
N GLY A 285 51.12 45.77 50.86
CA GLY A 285 51.32 45.76 52.31
C GLY A 285 50.52 46.84 53.07
N ALA A 286 49.44 47.36 52.48
CA ALA A 286 48.47 48.16 53.22
C ALA A 286 47.87 47.35 54.40
N THR A 287 47.50 48.02 55.47
CA THR A 287 46.87 47.40 56.64
C THR A 287 45.37 47.64 56.67
N ALA A 288 44.85 48.61 55.90
CA ALA A 288 43.40 48.86 55.76
C ALA A 288 43.03 49.57 54.45
N LEU A 289 41.76 49.43 54.04
CA LEU A 289 41.07 50.25 53.05
C LEU A 289 40.11 51.20 53.76
N CYS A 290 40.20 52.49 53.47
CA CYS A 290 39.33 53.51 54.02
C CYS A 290 38.00 53.63 53.24
N VAL A 291 36.98 54.25 53.85
CA VAL A 291 35.63 54.40 53.24
C VAL A 291 35.65 55.22 51.95
N ASP A 292 36.60 56.13 51.79
CA ASP A 292 36.79 56.92 50.57
C ASP A 292 37.59 56.20 49.46
N GLY A 293 37.99 54.94 49.69
CA GLY A 293 38.75 54.12 48.73
C GLY A 293 40.26 54.27 48.81
N THR A 294 40.80 55.10 49.72
CA THR A 294 42.25 55.21 49.94
C THR A 294 42.80 54.06 50.79
N TYR A 295 44.07 53.72 50.60
CA TYR A 295 44.76 52.67 51.36
C TYR A 295 45.55 53.24 52.54
N SER A 296 45.50 52.58 53.69
CA SER A 296 46.31 52.92 54.87
C SER A 296 47.38 51.86 55.14
N TYR A 297 48.56 52.30 55.56
CA TYR A 297 49.73 51.45 55.87
C TYR A 297 50.12 51.52 57.36
N SER A 298 49.22 51.98 58.22
CA SER A 298 49.48 52.13 59.65
C SER A 298 49.72 50.79 60.34
N ALA A 299 50.75 50.68 61.16
CA ALA A 299 51.02 49.47 61.96
C ALA A 299 50.00 49.26 63.11
N ASN A 300 49.29 50.32 63.54
CA ASN A 300 48.39 50.30 64.68
C ASN A 300 46.93 50.54 64.26
N HIS A 301 45.98 49.88 64.94
CA HIS A 301 44.55 49.97 64.64
C HIS A 301 43.87 51.27 65.09
N SER A 302 44.44 51.97 66.07
CA SER A 302 43.90 53.21 66.61
C SER A 302 44.20 54.40 65.70
N GLY A 303 43.16 55.03 65.15
CA GLY A 303 43.27 56.25 64.33
C GLY A 303 43.41 56.03 62.82
N THR A 304 43.49 54.78 62.36
CA THR A 304 43.54 54.45 60.93
C THR A 304 42.26 54.90 60.21
N CYS A 305 42.42 55.53 59.04
CA CYS A 305 41.34 56.10 58.23
C CYS A 305 40.45 57.14 58.93
N SER A 306 40.88 57.71 60.05
CA SER A 306 40.11 58.71 60.81
C SER A 306 39.74 59.96 59.99
N HIS A 307 40.59 60.38 59.07
CA HIS A 307 40.33 61.50 58.15
C HIS A 307 39.60 61.06 56.86
N HIS A 308 39.44 59.76 56.67
CA HIS A 308 38.89 59.12 55.47
C HIS A 308 37.57 58.41 55.77
N HIS A 309 36.82 58.94 56.74
CA HIS A 309 35.51 58.44 57.19
C HIS A 309 35.51 57.04 57.80
N GLY A 310 36.66 56.58 58.29
CA GLY A 310 36.82 55.28 58.95
C GLY A 310 37.26 54.16 57.99
N VAL A 311 37.41 52.96 58.54
CA VAL A 311 37.90 51.79 57.81
C VAL A 311 36.75 51.04 57.16
N ALA A 312 36.84 50.81 55.85
CA ALA A 312 35.93 49.96 55.11
C ALA A 312 36.28 48.48 55.25
N VAL A 313 37.57 48.14 55.14
CA VAL A 313 38.08 46.76 55.27
C VAL A 313 39.45 46.78 55.94
N TRP A 314 39.68 45.90 56.91
CA TRP A 314 41.02 45.63 57.45
C TRP A 314 41.68 44.50 56.67
N TYR A 315 42.94 44.69 56.28
CA TYR A 315 43.74 43.64 55.65
C TYR A 315 44.55 42.89 56.70
N LYS A 316 44.79 41.58 56.49
CA LYS A 316 45.53 40.69 57.39
C LYS A 316 46.81 40.19 56.74
#